data_AF-A0A4C1UBG4-F1
#
_entry.id   AF-A0A4C1UBG4-F1
#
_cell.length_a   1.000
_cell.length_b   1.000
_cell.length_c   1.000
_cell.angle_alpha   90.00
_cell.angle_beta   90.00
_cell.angle_gamma   90.00
#
_symmetry.space_group_name_H-M   'P 1'
#
loop_
_entity.id
_entity.type
_entity.pdbx_description
1 polymer ?
#
loop_
_entity_poly.entity_id
_entity_poly.type
_entity_poly.pdbx_seq_one_letter_code
_entity_poly.pdbx_strand_id
1 'polypeptide(L)'
;MRLLNSVNIDSMLLRTELPSQRTQRLAAVRERKYKRLTVESEEQRQTRWANVRETRRRNRFLGKDEFISAIDVSADVSCSICKQLFYPKQRRNLQTSFQQDFLPSELVEMNKILTCSRSSANIRKLKVPSQAY
;
A
#
# COMPACT_ATOMS: atom_id res chain seq x y z
N MET A 1 19.72 -35.69 9.13
CA MET A 1 19.39 -34.25 9.21
C MET A 1 19.65 -33.55 7.87
N ARG A 2 18.63 -33.28 7.05
CA ARG A 2 18.74 -32.34 5.89
C ARG A 2 17.36 -31.84 5.45
N LEU A 3 16.79 -30.83 6.11
CA LEU A 3 15.56 -30.15 5.64
C LEU A 3 15.49 -28.68 6.14
N LEU A 4 16.50 -27.85 5.87
CA LEU A 4 16.41 -26.40 6.17
C LEU A 4 16.91 -25.46 5.05
N ASN A 5 17.42 -25.97 3.92
CA ASN A 5 18.06 -25.13 2.90
C ASN A 5 17.17 -24.74 1.71
N SER A 6 15.98 -25.31 1.52
CA SER A 6 15.17 -25.06 0.31
C SER A 6 14.34 -23.77 0.35
N VAL A 7 13.84 -23.37 1.53
CA VAL A 7 12.92 -22.22 1.65
C VAL A 7 13.62 -20.88 1.42
N ASN A 8 14.94 -20.80 1.69
CA ASN A 8 15.68 -19.55 1.65
C ASN A 8 16.20 -19.19 0.24
N ILE A 9 16.46 -20.20 -0.61
CA ILE A 9 17.00 -20.02 -1.96
C ILE A 9 15.92 -19.51 -2.93
N ASP A 10 14.69 -20.05 -2.84
CA ASP A 10 13.56 -19.63 -3.67
C ASP A 10 13.17 -18.16 -3.44
N SER A 11 13.27 -17.68 -2.19
CA SER A 11 12.99 -16.29 -1.81
C SER A 11 13.97 -15.29 -2.45
N MET A 12 15.27 -15.61 -2.48
CA MET A 12 16.28 -14.74 -3.09
C MET A 12 16.20 -14.72 -4.61
N LEU A 13 16.02 -15.88 -5.25
CA LEU A 13 15.89 -15.99 -6.72
C LEU A 13 14.68 -15.23 -7.26
N LEU A 14 13.58 -15.16 -6.50
CA LEU A 14 12.40 -14.37 -6.87
C LEU A 14 12.61 -12.86 -6.75
N ARG A 15 13.57 -12.41 -5.92
CA ARG A 15 13.89 -10.98 -5.74
C ARG A 15 14.85 -10.46 -6.81
N THR A 16 15.71 -11.31 -7.35
CA THR A 16 16.66 -10.99 -8.41
C THR A 16 16.17 -11.38 -9.82
N GLU A 17 14.91 -11.85 -9.91
CA GLU A 17 14.30 -12.31 -11.16
C GLU A 17 14.19 -11.16 -12.18
N LEU A 18 14.74 -11.38 -13.38
CA LEU A 18 14.59 -10.42 -14.49
C LEU A 18 13.13 -10.34 -14.96
N PRO A 19 12.67 -9.21 -15.54
CA PRO A 19 11.29 -9.07 -16.01
C PRO A 19 10.84 -10.15 -17.01
N SER A 20 11.74 -10.61 -17.90
CA SER A 20 11.48 -11.68 -18.85
C SER A 20 11.29 -13.03 -18.16
N GLN A 21 12.16 -13.37 -17.21
CA GLN A 21 12.08 -14.59 -16.39
C GLN A 21 10.79 -14.61 -15.57
N ARG A 22 10.44 -13.49 -14.94
CA ARG A 22 9.18 -13.31 -14.21
C ARG A 22 7.97 -13.57 -15.09
N THR A 23 7.98 -13.03 -16.31
CA THR A 23 6.88 -13.22 -17.26
C THR A 23 6.72 -14.69 -17.65
N GLN A 24 7.82 -15.37 -17.96
CA GLN A 24 7.82 -16.80 -18.28
C GLN A 24 7.35 -17.65 -17.10
N ARG A 25 7.84 -17.38 -15.89
CA ARG A 25 7.42 -18.10 -14.68
C ARG A 25 5.93 -17.92 -14.42
N LEU A 26 5.42 -16.68 -14.50
CA LEU A 26 4.00 -16.40 -14.31
C LEU A 26 3.14 -17.08 -15.40
N ALA A 27 3.60 -17.12 -16.65
CA ALA A 27 2.94 -17.86 -17.72
C ALA A 27 2.85 -19.36 -17.41
N ALA A 28 3.97 -19.98 -17.00
CA ALA A 28 4.01 -21.39 -16.62
C ALA A 28 3.10 -21.70 -15.41
N VAL A 29 3.04 -20.80 -14.42
CA VAL A 29 2.12 -20.94 -13.28
C VAL A 29 0.65 -20.89 -13.74
N ARG A 30 0.30 -19.97 -14.64
CA ARG A 30 -1.05 -19.88 -15.21
C ARG A 30 -1.41 -21.15 -15.97
N GLU A 31 -0.51 -21.64 -16.82
CA GLU A 31 -0.75 -22.85 -17.61
C GLU A 31 -1.00 -24.08 -16.73
N ARG A 32 -0.16 -24.30 -15.70
CA ARG A 32 -0.38 -25.39 -14.72
C ARG A 32 -1.72 -25.26 -14.01
N LYS A 33 -2.13 -24.03 -13.67
CA LYS A 33 -3.42 -23.78 -13.04
C LYS A 33 -4.57 -24.12 -13.99
N TYR A 34 -4.49 -23.72 -15.26
CA TYR A 34 -5.51 -24.06 -16.26
C TYR A 34 -5.64 -25.57 -16.44
N LYS A 35 -4.52 -26.28 -16.63
CA LYS A 35 -4.49 -27.75 -16.74
C LYS A 35 -5.15 -28.45 -15.56
N ARG A 36 -4.95 -27.93 -14.34
CA ARG A 36 -5.60 -28.46 -13.13
C ARG A 36 -7.11 -28.22 -13.13
N LEU A 37 -7.56 -27.04 -13.56
CA LEU A 37 -8.97 -26.68 -13.58
C LEU A 37 -9.77 -27.47 -14.64
N THR A 38 -9.13 -27.83 -15.77
CA THR A 38 -9.79 -28.60 -16.84
C THR A 38 -10.09 -30.04 -16.46
N VAL A 39 -9.34 -30.62 -15.51
CA VAL A 39 -9.53 -31.99 -15.02
C VAL A 39 -10.13 -32.05 -13.61
N GLU A 40 -10.61 -30.92 -13.10
CA GLU A 40 -11.16 -30.79 -11.74
C GLU A 40 -12.48 -31.58 -11.61
N SER A 41 -12.59 -32.41 -10.57
CA SER A 41 -13.84 -33.11 -10.25
C SER A 41 -14.89 -32.14 -9.68
N GLU A 42 -16.16 -32.54 -9.71
CA GLU A 42 -17.25 -31.68 -9.20
C GLU A 42 -17.10 -31.38 -7.69
N GLU A 43 -16.68 -32.35 -6.88
CA GLU A 43 -16.42 -32.15 -5.44
C GLU A 43 -15.26 -31.17 -5.19
N GLN A 44 -14.16 -31.29 -5.95
CA GLN A 44 -13.01 -30.38 -5.87
C GLN A 44 -13.41 -28.96 -6.26
N ARG A 45 -14.24 -28.84 -7.31
CA ARG A 45 -14.80 -27.58 -7.77
C ARG A 45 -15.64 -26.93 -6.69
N GLN A 46 -16.58 -27.66 -6.07
CA GLN A 46 -17.42 -27.14 -5.00
C GLN A 46 -16.60 -26.66 -3.80
N THR A 47 -15.60 -27.45 -3.39
CA THR A 47 -14.69 -27.11 -2.30
C THR A 47 -13.90 -25.83 -2.61
N ARG A 48 -13.35 -25.71 -3.82
CA ARG A 48 -12.65 -24.50 -4.27
C ARG A 48 -13.57 -23.27 -4.23
N TRP A 49 -14.80 -23.39 -4.71
CA TRP A 49 -15.77 -22.29 -4.66
C TRP A 49 -16.18 -21.92 -3.24
N ALA A 50 -16.31 -22.89 -2.33
CA ALA A 50 -16.57 -22.63 -0.91
C ALA A 50 -15.42 -21.82 -0.29
N ASN A 51 -14.16 -22.22 -0.54
CA ASN A 51 -12.98 -21.51 -0.06
C ASN A 51 -12.90 -20.07 -0.61
N VAL A 52 -13.25 -19.86 -1.89
CA VAL A 52 -13.29 -18.52 -2.49
C VAL A 52 -14.36 -17.65 -1.81
N ARG A 53 -15.56 -18.19 -1.54
CA ARG A 53 -16.62 -17.47 -0.84
C ARG A 53 -16.21 -17.09 0.58
N GLU A 54 -15.64 -18.03 1.32
CA GLU A 54 -15.19 -17.80 2.69
C GLU A 54 -14.07 -16.76 2.76
N THR A 55 -13.09 -16.82 1.85
CA THR A 55 -12.01 -15.81 1.75
C THR A 55 -12.59 -14.42 1.48
N ARG A 56 -13.55 -14.31 0.55
CA ARG A 56 -14.23 -13.02 0.28
C ARG A 56 -14.98 -12.51 1.49
N ARG A 57 -15.65 -13.39 2.25
CA ARG A 57 -16.36 -13.03 3.48
C ARG A 57 -15.41 -12.44 4.52
N ARG A 58 -14.27 -13.11 4.77
CA ARG A 58 -13.23 -12.64 5.71
C ARG A 58 -12.66 -11.28 5.30
N ASN A 59 -12.30 -11.11 4.02
CA ASN A 59 -11.75 -9.85 3.53
C ASN A 59 -12.77 -8.69 3.60
N ARG A 60 -14.07 -8.97 3.41
CA ARG A 60 -15.13 -7.97 3.60
C ARG A 60 -15.25 -7.53 5.06
N PHE A 61 -15.10 -8.47 6.00
CA PHE A 61 -15.15 -8.16 7.44
C PHE A 61 -13.99 -7.24 7.84
N LEU A 62 -12.75 -7.57 7.42
CA LEU A 62 -11.58 -6.70 7.64
C LEU A 62 -11.78 -5.29 7.06
N GLY A 63 -12.32 -5.19 5.84
CA GLY A 63 -12.61 -3.90 5.22
C GLY A 63 -13.68 -3.09 5.95
N LYS A 64 -14.63 -3.74 6.64
CA LYS A 64 -15.67 -3.06 7.43
C LYS A 64 -15.08 -2.46 8.71
N ASP A 65 -14.25 -3.21 9.43
CA ASP A 65 -13.64 -2.73 10.67
C ASP A 65 -12.63 -1.60 10.39
N GLU A 66 -11.84 -1.74 9.32
CA GLU A 66 -10.93 -0.68 8.87
C GLU A 66 -11.66 0.59 8.43
N PHE A 67 -12.86 0.44 7.85
CA PHE A 67 -13.73 1.53 7.43
C PHE A 67 -14.40 2.22 8.63
N ILE A 68 -14.96 1.47 9.58
CA ILE A 68 -15.54 2.02 10.81
C ILE A 68 -14.45 2.76 11.60
N SER A 69 -13.28 2.14 11.78
CA SER A 69 -12.12 2.79 12.39
C SER A 69 -11.60 4.00 11.59
N ALA A 70 -11.88 4.09 10.28
CA ALA A 70 -11.57 5.28 9.50
C ALA A 70 -12.59 6.42 9.70
N ILE A 71 -13.86 6.09 9.91
CA ILE A 71 -14.94 7.06 10.11
C ILE A 71 -14.92 7.63 11.53
N ASP A 72 -14.67 6.78 12.54
CA ASP A 72 -14.75 7.17 13.95
C ASP A 72 -13.64 8.14 14.39
N VAL A 73 -12.68 8.43 13.51
CA VAL A 73 -11.61 9.38 13.81
C VAL A 73 -11.89 10.67 13.08
N SER A 74 -12.40 11.68 13.79
CA SER A 74 -12.62 13.01 13.25
C SER A 74 -11.32 13.66 12.75
N ALA A 75 -11.40 14.47 11.70
CA ALA A 75 -10.30 15.33 11.29
C ALA A 75 -10.16 16.48 12.29
N ASP A 76 -9.11 16.42 13.11
CA ASP A 76 -8.89 17.32 14.26
C ASP A 76 -7.61 18.17 14.12
N VAL A 77 -6.68 17.74 13.25
CA VAL A 77 -5.41 18.45 13.03
C VAL A 77 -5.43 19.20 11.70
N SER A 78 -5.05 20.48 11.75
CA SER A 78 -4.90 21.34 10.57
C SER A 78 -3.55 21.13 9.88
N CYS A 79 -3.53 21.13 8.55
CA CYS A 79 -2.29 21.11 7.77
C CYS A 79 -1.52 22.41 7.95
N SER A 80 -0.21 22.34 8.24
CA SER A 80 0.62 23.54 8.37
C SER A 80 0.71 24.38 7.08
N ILE A 81 0.44 23.78 5.91
CA ILE A 81 0.52 24.45 4.59
C ILE A 81 -0.83 24.95 4.09
N CYS A 82 -1.84 24.08 3.97
CA CYS A 82 -3.14 24.47 3.40
C CYS A 82 -4.23 24.74 4.44
N LYS A 83 -3.88 24.66 5.73
CA LYS A 83 -4.74 24.90 6.91
C LYS A 83 -6.00 24.02 7.03
N GLN A 84 -6.32 23.21 6.02
CA GLN A 84 -7.41 22.25 6.06
C GLN A 84 -7.18 21.17 7.11
N LEU A 85 -8.25 20.80 7.80
CA LEU A 85 -8.29 19.64 8.68
C LEU A 85 -8.11 18.36 7.87
N PHE A 86 -7.36 17.42 8.41
CA PHE A 86 -7.15 16.12 7.77
C PHE A 86 -7.28 14.98 8.77
N TYR A 87 -7.69 13.83 8.26
CA TYR A 87 -7.83 12.62 9.07
C TYR A 87 -6.47 12.09 9.51
N PRO A 88 -6.31 11.49 10.70
CA PRO A 88 -5.02 10.98 11.15
C PRO A 88 -4.32 10.02 10.19
N LYS A 89 -5.05 9.23 9.39
CA LYS A 89 -4.48 8.38 8.32
C LYS A 89 -3.78 9.18 7.20
N GLN A 90 -4.21 10.42 6.97
CA GLN A 90 -3.65 11.36 6.00
C GLN A 90 -2.46 12.17 6.56
N ARG A 91 -2.15 12.04 7.87
CA ARG A 91 -1.03 12.74 8.52
C ARG A 91 0.29 12.36 7.88
N ARG A 92 1.08 13.36 7.49
CA ARG A 92 2.44 13.19 6.98
C ARG A 92 3.36 14.18 7.67
N ASN A 93 4.45 13.66 8.21
CA ASN A 93 5.56 14.48 8.69
C ASN A 93 6.38 14.91 7.48
N LEU A 94 6.56 16.22 7.31
CA LEU A 94 7.43 16.78 6.29
C LEU A 94 8.62 17.45 6.98
N GLN A 95 9.84 17.10 6.56
CA GLN A 95 11.05 17.75 7.02
C GLN A 95 11.30 18.99 6.15
N THR A 96 11.47 20.15 6.78
CA THR A 96 11.51 21.46 6.11
C THR A 96 12.92 22.05 6.04
N SER A 97 13.89 21.46 6.76
CA SER A 97 15.27 21.95 6.87
C SER A 97 16.00 22.15 5.54
N PHE A 98 15.62 21.38 4.50
CA PHE A 98 16.23 21.43 3.16
C PHE A 98 15.38 22.20 2.13
N GLN A 99 14.30 22.88 2.55
CA GLN A 99 13.34 23.53 1.65
C GLN A 99 13.28 25.04 1.83
N GLN A 100 14.43 25.64 2.17
CA GLN A 100 14.57 27.06 2.51
C GLN A 100 14.14 28.00 1.38
N ASP A 101 14.40 27.61 0.13
CA ASP A 101 14.07 28.41 -1.05
C ASP A 101 12.59 28.30 -1.48
N PHE A 102 11.85 27.35 -0.89
CA PHE A 102 10.53 26.94 -1.39
C PHE A 102 9.40 27.12 -0.37
N LEU A 103 9.71 27.10 0.93
CA LEU A 103 8.76 27.31 2.01
C LEU A 103 9.04 28.65 2.71
N PRO A 104 8.00 29.33 3.25
CA PRO A 104 8.18 30.50 4.11
C PRO A 104 9.10 30.19 5.28
N SER A 105 9.88 31.20 5.69
CA SER A 105 10.88 31.10 6.77
C SER A 105 10.28 30.53 8.06
N GLU A 106 9.04 30.87 8.38
CA GLU A 106 8.35 30.39 9.58
C GLU A 106 8.17 28.87 9.57
N LEU A 107 7.94 28.25 8.41
CA LEU A 107 7.80 26.80 8.30
C LEU A 107 9.15 26.08 8.23
N VAL A 108 10.18 26.77 7.74
CA VAL A 108 11.55 26.25 7.65
C VAL A 108 12.15 26.14 9.05
N GLU A 109 11.99 27.16 9.88
CA GLU A 109 12.49 27.20 11.26
C GLU A 109 11.95 26.07 12.14
N MET A 110 10.72 25.62 11.88
CA MET A 110 10.11 24.52 12.63
C MET A 110 10.80 23.16 12.39
N ASN A 111 11.69 23.03 11.39
CA ASN A 111 12.41 21.82 10.95
C ASN A 111 11.56 20.62 10.49
N LYS A 112 10.37 20.45 11.09
CA LYS A 112 9.43 19.37 10.81
C LYS A 112 8.00 19.88 11.06
N ILE A 113 7.15 19.74 10.05
CA ILE A 113 5.76 20.19 10.11
C ILE A 113 4.78 19.05 9.80
N LEU A 114 3.55 19.20 10.30
CA LEU A 114 2.45 18.27 10.02
C LEU A 114 1.68 18.70 8.78
N THR A 115 1.51 17.77 7.87
CA THR A 115 0.93 18.05 6.55
C THR A 115 -0.11 17.00 6.20
N CYS A 116 -1.11 17.39 5.41
CA CYS A 116 -1.97 16.44 4.75
C CYS A 116 -1.20 15.72 3.64
N SER A 117 -1.70 14.55 3.22
CA SER A 117 -1.07 13.73 2.18
C SER A 117 -0.84 14.49 0.87
N ARG A 118 -1.79 15.35 0.47
CA ARG A 118 -1.73 16.13 -0.77
C ARG A 118 -0.62 17.16 -0.73
N SER A 119 -0.55 17.98 0.33
CA SER A 119 0.47 19.01 0.46
C SER A 119 1.87 18.40 0.60
N SER A 120 2.00 17.30 1.34
CA SER A 120 3.25 16.54 1.44
C SER A 120 3.73 16.05 0.06
N ALA A 121 2.83 15.47 -0.74
CA ALA A 121 3.17 14.94 -2.06
C ALA A 121 3.54 16.04 -3.07
N ASN A 122 2.86 17.19 -3.03
CA ASN A 122 3.16 18.33 -3.89
C ASN A 122 4.52 18.94 -3.55
N ILE A 123 4.79 19.19 -2.26
CA ILE A 123 6.05 19.79 -1.83
C ILE A 123 7.25 18.87 -2.09
N ARG A 124 7.09 17.55 -1.91
CA ARG A 124 8.13 16.57 -2.32
C ARG A 124 8.44 16.60 -3.82
N LYS A 125 7.50 17.07 -4.64
CA LYS A 125 7.67 17.29 -6.07
C LYS A 125 8.04 18.75 -6.40
N LEU A 126 8.36 19.57 -5.40
CA LEU A 126 8.65 21.01 -5.53
C LEU A 126 7.51 21.79 -6.21
N LYS A 127 6.26 21.40 -5.92
CA LYS A 127 5.04 22.08 -6.41
C LYS A 127 4.29 22.72 -5.25
N VAL A 128 3.89 23.97 -5.42
CA VAL A 128 3.10 24.69 -4.42
C VAL A 128 1.65 24.19 -4.55
N PRO A 129 1.04 23.68 -3.46
CA PRO A 129 -0.38 23.34 -3.50
C PRO A 129 -1.22 24.55 -3.87
N SER A 130 -2.28 24.36 -4.67
CA SER A 130 -3.16 25.46 -5.12
C SER A 130 -3.89 26.19 -3.99
N GLN A 131 -3.92 25.62 -2.79
CA GLN A 131 -4.50 26.19 -1.58
C GLN A 131 -3.44 26.32 -0.48
N ALA A 132 -2.19 26.55 -0.85
CA ALA A 132 -1.11 26.75 0.12
C ALA A 132 -1.11 28.20 0.62
N TYR A 133 -0.91 28.30 1.95
CA TYR A 133 -0.87 29.54 2.74
C TYR A 133 -2.24 30.19 2.91
#